data_AF-A0A955QRK0-F1
#
_entry.id   AF-A0A955QRK0-F1
#
_cell.length_a   1.000
_cell.length_b   1.000
_cell.length_c   1.000
_cell.angle_alpha   90.00
_cell.angle_beta   90.00
_cell.angle_gamma   90.00
#
_symmetry.space_group_name_H-M   'P 1'
#
loop_
_entity.id
_entity.type
_entity.pdbx_description
1 polymer ?
#
loop_
_entity_poly.entity_id
_entity_poly.type
_entity_poly.pdbx_seq_one_letter_code
_entity_poly.pdbx_strand_id
1 'polypeptide(L)'
;MKTKAAVFLERHPPDDGDDIELNESGEVNLPPLIPPGRFEVQFLKAEKRGFYKRQKLFLRFQIISPGPHHGLQVYLVCDVTKRKHWHPSSKFLQTWVLAAGKKPDRMDRMSTKVFKGKVFLAEIRTVTKNAQGWERPVELQYSVIKGLIRRLTN
;
A
#
# COMPACT_ATOMS: atom_id res chain seq x y z
N MET A 1 65.46 -4.11 -39.71
CA MET A 1 64.07 -4.41 -40.09
C MET A 1 63.23 -4.52 -38.82
N LYS A 2 62.29 -3.61 -38.60
CA LYS A 2 61.38 -3.60 -37.44
C LYS A 2 59.96 -3.86 -37.97
N THR A 3 59.35 -4.96 -37.56
CA THR A 3 57.95 -5.27 -37.90
C THR A 3 57.09 -4.99 -36.67
N LYS A 4 56.07 -4.14 -36.86
CA LYS A 4 55.19 -3.56 -35.86
C LYS A 4 54.28 -4.61 -35.20
N ALA A 5 54.10 -4.47 -33.88
CA ALA A 5 53.02 -5.09 -33.14
C ALA A 5 51.67 -4.47 -33.54
N ALA A 6 50.67 -5.31 -33.76
CA ALA A 6 49.29 -4.89 -33.98
C ALA A 6 48.65 -4.55 -32.63
N VAL A 7 48.16 -3.31 -32.49
CA VAL A 7 47.36 -2.87 -31.34
C VAL A 7 45.93 -3.37 -31.56
N PHE A 8 45.48 -4.25 -30.67
CA PHE A 8 44.10 -4.70 -30.61
C PHE A 8 43.29 -3.59 -29.91
N LEU A 9 42.54 -2.81 -30.68
CA LEU A 9 41.58 -1.85 -30.14
C LEU A 9 40.37 -2.63 -29.61
N GLU A 10 40.24 -2.73 -28.28
CA GLU A 10 39.00 -3.14 -27.64
C GLU A 10 37.90 -2.16 -28.08
N ARG A 11 36.95 -2.66 -28.88
CA ARG A 11 35.73 -1.93 -29.20
C ARG A 11 34.82 -2.01 -27.99
N HIS A 12 34.65 -0.88 -27.30
CA HIS A 12 33.53 -0.69 -26.39
C HIS A 12 32.21 -0.90 -27.16
N PRO A 13 31.22 -1.60 -26.57
CA PRO A 13 29.89 -1.68 -27.14
C PRO A 13 29.27 -0.28 -27.25
N PRO A 14 28.38 -0.04 -28.22
CA PRO A 14 27.68 1.23 -28.33
C PRO A 14 26.86 1.46 -27.05
N ASP A 15 26.93 2.70 -26.57
CA ASP A 15 26.13 3.23 -25.48
C ASP A 15 24.69 3.35 -25.99
N ASP A 16 23.95 2.26 -25.86
CA ASP A 16 22.55 2.15 -26.26
C ASP A 16 21.72 2.87 -25.19
N GLY A 17 21.49 4.17 -25.41
CA GLY A 17 20.75 5.03 -24.48
C GLY A 17 19.44 4.41 -23.99
N ASP A 18 19.29 4.40 -22.67
CA ASP A 18 18.02 4.47 -21.94
C ASP A 18 18.33 4.56 -20.42
N ASP A 19 19.19 5.51 -20.02
CA ASP A 19 19.25 5.91 -18.63
C ASP A 19 17.94 6.63 -18.30
N ILE A 20 17.06 5.94 -17.58
CA ILE A 20 15.81 6.55 -17.11
C ILE A 20 16.21 7.65 -16.13
N GLU A 21 16.11 8.91 -16.58
CA GLU A 21 16.19 10.09 -15.72
C GLU A 21 14.99 10.09 -14.75
N LEU A 22 15.15 9.37 -13.64
CA LEU A 22 14.27 9.46 -12.50
C LEU A 22 14.53 10.82 -11.84
N ASN A 23 13.53 11.71 -11.93
CA ASN A 23 13.39 12.97 -11.19
C ASN A 23 14.60 13.35 -10.31
N GLU A 24 15.24 14.48 -10.65
CA GLU A 24 16.50 15.05 -10.11
C GLU A 24 16.72 15.03 -8.58
N SER A 25 15.72 14.67 -7.78
CA SER A 25 15.86 14.44 -6.34
C SER A 25 16.44 13.08 -5.97
N GLY A 26 16.31 12.02 -6.81
CA GLY A 26 16.82 10.66 -6.54
C GLY A 26 16.36 9.97 -5.24
N GLU A 27 15.67 10.68 -4.36
CA GLU A 27 15.29 10.24 -3.02
C GLU A 27 14.02 9.39 -3.11
N VAL A 28 14.19 8.10 -2.85
CA VAL A 28 13.10 7.18 -2.55
C VAL A 28 12.57 7.54 -1.16
N ASN A 29 11.64 8.50 -1.11
CA ASN A 29 10.97 8.90 0.14
C ASN A 29 9.94 7.84 0.54
N LEU A 30 10.42 6.77 1.16
CA LEU A 30 9.59 5.75 1.76
C LEU A 30 9.20 6.15 3.18
N PRO A 31 7.91 6.06 3.55
CA PRO A 31 7.49 6.35 4.90
C PRO A 31 8.19 5.40 5.88
N PRO A 32 8.49 5.87 7.11
CA PRO A 32 9.18 5.08 8.11
C PRO A 32 8.44 3.77 8.39
N LEU A 33 9.19 2.68 8.53
CA LEU A 33 8.61 1.37 8.78
C LEU A 33 8.01 1.32 10.19
N ILE A 34 6.74 0.92 10.27
CA ILE A 34 6.02 0.74 11.52
C ILE A 34 6.12 -0.73 11.90
N PRO A 35 6.48 -1.06 13.15
CA PRO A 35 6.57 -2.44 13.60
C PRO A 35 5.21 -3.13 13.46
N PRO A 36 5.18 -4.42 13.08
CA PRO A 36 3.94 -5.19 13.06
C PRO A 36 3.29 -5.21 14.44
N GLY A 37 1.98 -5.00 14.51
CA GLY A 37 1.30 -4.88 15.79
C GLY A 37 -0.13 -4.34 15.68
N ARG A 38 -0.72 -4.03 16.83
CA ARG A 38 -2.06 -3.47 16.93
C ARG A 38 -1.97 -2.00 17.28
N PHE A 39 -2.63 -1.16 16.49
CA PHE A 39 -2.59 0.30 16.65
C PHE A 39 -3.99 0.87 16.59
N GLU A 40 -4.21 1.93 17.36
CA GLU A 40 -5.41 2.75 17.23
C GLU A 40 -5.25 3.69 16.06
N VAL A 41 -6.24 3.68 15.17
CA VAL A 41 -6.18 4.46 13.93
C VAL A 41 -7.49 5.20 13.68
N GLN A 42 -7.38 6.40 13.12
CA GLN A 42 -8.50 7.23 12.69
C GLN A 42 -8.56 7.34 11.18
N PHE A 43 -9.76 7.28 10.60
CA PHE A 43 -9.94 7.40 9.15
C PHE A 43 -9.68 8.83 8.65
N LEU A 44 -8.84 8.95 7.62
CA LEU A 44 -8.55 10.22 6.97
C LEU A 44 -9.37 10.39 5.69
N LYS A 45 -9.12 9.50 4.71
CA LYS A 45 -9.72 9.59 3.38
C LYS A 45 -9.72 8.25 2.66
N ALA A 46 -10.52 8.18 1.61
CA ALA A 46 -10.55 7.05 0.70
C ALA A 46 -10.14 7.49 -0.70
N GLU A 47 -9.27 6.72 -1.33
CA GLU A 47 -8.78 6.96 -2.69
C GLU A 47 -9.07 5.74 -3.54
N LYS A 48 -9.68 5.93 -4.71
CA LYS A 48 -9.82 4.87 -5.71
C LYS A 48 -8.67 5.00 -6.69
N ARG A 49 -7.95 3.92 -6.94
CA ARG A 49 -6.93 3.84 -7.99
C ARG A 49 -7.19 2.64 -8.88
N GLY A 50 -7.13 2.87 -10.19
CA GLY A 50 -7.11 1.79 -11.17
C GLY A 50 -5.72 1.16 -11.20
N PHE A 51 -5.67 -0.16 -11.16
CA PHE A 51 -4.47 -0.94 -11.45
C PHE A 51 -4.84 -1.96 -12.54
N TYR A 52 -4.45 -1.65 -13.78
CA TYR A 52 -4.87 -2.39 -14.98
C TYR A 52 -6.39 -2.61 -15.00
N LYS A 53 -6.84 -3.87 -15.12
CA LYS A 53 -8.25 -4.28 -15.21
C LYS A 53 -8.99 -4.24 -13.86
N ARG A 54 -8.31 -3.93 -12.75
CA ARG A 54 -8.88 -3.97 -11.39
C ARG A 54 -8.91 -2.57 -10.77
N GLN A 55 -9.96 -2.28 -10.01
CA GLN A 55 -10.02 -1.09 -9.18
C GLN A 55 -9.66 -1.46 -7.74
N LYS A 56 -8.82 -0.64 -7.12
CA LYS A 56 -8.47 -0.77 -5.71
C LYS A 56 -8.94 0.46 -4.95
N LEU A 57 -9.47 0.23 -3.75
CA LEU A 57 -9.85 1.24 -2.80
C LEU A 57 -8.81 1.27 -1.69
N PHE A 58 -8.15 2.40 -1.54
CA PHE A 58 -7.19 2.69 -0.49
C PHE A 58 -7.92 3.48 0.60
N LEU A 59 -8.16 2.84 1.74
CA LEU A 59 -8.65 3.54 2.92
C LEU A 59 -7.44 3.98 3.73
N ARG A 60 -7.19 5.28 3.81
CA ARG A 60 -6.07 5.86 4.57
C ARG A 60 -6.51 6.18 5.99
N PHE A 61 -5.64 5.84 6.93
CA PHE A 61 -5.82 6.09 8.34
C PHE A 61 -4.55 6.72 8.92
N GLN A 62 -4.73 7.41 10.04
CA GLN A 62 -3.65 7.95 10.85
C GLN A 62 -3.56 7.17 12.14
N ILE A 63 -2.35 6.82 12.58
CA ILE A 63 -2.13 6.25 13.91
C ILE A 63 -2.35 7.34 14.95
N ILE A 64 -3.23 7.07 15.92
CA ILE A 64 -3.52 7.97 17.03
C ILE A 64 -3.04 7.43 18.37
N SER A 65 -2.64 6.16 18.44
CA SER A 65 -2.08 5.59 19.68
C SER A 65 -0.85 6.39 20.13
N PRO A 66 -0.70 6.66 21.44
CA PRO A 66 0.48 7.36 21.95
C PRO A 66 1.74 6.53 21.71
N GLY A 67 2.82 7.18 21.27
CA GLY A 67 4.10 6.53 21.01
C GLY A 67 4.84 7.09 19.78
N PRO A 68 5.96 6.45 19.38
CA PRO A 68 6.85 6.96 18.33
C PRO A 68 6.24 6.96 16.92
N HIS A 69 5.12 6.25 16.74
CA HIS A 69 4.42 6.15 15.46
C HIS A 69 3.15 7.02 15.41
N HIS A 70 2.90 7.82 16.45
CA HIS A 70 1.76 8.73 16.48
C HIS A 70 1.82 9.69 15.29
N GLY A 71 0.67 9.88 14.63
CA GLY A 71 0.54 10.78 13.48
C GLY A 71 0.93 10.16 12.13
N LEU A 72 1.58 8.99 12.10
CA LEU A 72 1.94 8.34 10.84
C LEU A 72 0.71 7.83 10.09
N GLN A 73 0.77 7.91 8.76
CA GLN A 73 -0.30 7.44 7.88
C GLN A 73 -0.06 6.02 7.42
N VAL A 74 -1.10 5.20 7.53
CA VAL A 74 -1.14 3.83 7.02
C VAL A 74 -2.39 3.63 6.18
N TYR A 75 -2.41 2.58 5.38
CA TYR A 75 -3.54 2.32 4.50
C TYR A 75 -3.97 0.86 4.49
N LEU A 76 -5.27 0.67 4.30
CA LEU A 76 -5.91 -0.61 4.03
C LEU A 76 -6.25 -0.67 2.55
N VAL A 77 -5.67 -1.64 1.84
CA VAL A 77 -5.99 -1.89 0.43
C VAL A 77 -7.16 -2.86 0.37
N CYS A 78 -8.23 -2.45 -0.30
CA CYS A 78 -9.38 -3.27 -0.61
C CYS A 78 -9.56 -3.41 -2.12
N ASP A 79 -9.81 -4.63 -2.59
CA ASP A 79 -10.19 -4.83 -3.99
C ASP A 79 -11.65 -4.40 -4.20
N VAL A 80 -11.89 -3.58 -5.22
CA VAL A 80 -13.23 -3.19 -5.63
C VAL A 80 -13.69 -4.13 -6.72
N THR A 81 -14.75 -4.89 -6.42
CA THR A 81 -15.40 -5.73 -7.41
C THR A 81 -16.26 -4.87 -8.34
N LYS A 82 -16.22 -5.17 -9.65
CA LYS A 82 -17.18 -4.62 -10.62
C LYS A 82 -18.55 -5.32 -10.52
N ARG A 83 -18.61 -6.47 -9.84
CA ARG A 83 -19.85 -7.24 -9.68
C ARG A 83 -20.78 -6.52 -8.70
N LYS A 84 -22.08 -6.61 -8.92
CA LYS A 84 -23.12 -6.05 -8.04
C LYS A 84 -23.17 -6.71 -6.65
N HIS A 85 -22.41 -7.77 -6.43
CA HIS A 85 -22.40 -8.55 -5.19
C HIS A 85 -20.99 -8.61 -4.59
N TRP A 86 -20.91 -8.25 -3.31
CA TRP A 86 -19.71 -8.42 -2.50
C TRP A 86 -19.75 -9.77 -1.78
N HIS A 87 -18.69 -10.55 -1.91
CA HIS A 87 -18.57 -11.80 -1.17
C HIS A 87 -18.29 -11.53 0.32
N PRO A 88 -18.77 -12.34 1.28
CA PRO A 88 -18.47 -12.19 2.71
C PRO A 88 -16.97 -12.15 3.05
N SER A 89 -16.12 -12.77 2.21
CA SER A 89 -14.65 -12.70 2.34
C SER A 89 -14.04 -11.39 1.83
N SER A 90 -14.84 -10.48 1.27
CA SER A 90 -14.34 -9.19 0.80
C SER A 90 -13.87 -8.35 1.99
N LYS A 91 -12.60 -7.98 1.93
CA LYS A 91 -11.99 -7.09 2.92
C LYS A 91 -12.75 -5.77 3.05
N PHE A 92 -13.24 -5.19 1.94
CA PHE A 92 -14.03 -3.96 2.02
C PHE A 92 -15.33 -4.17 2.79
N LEU A 93 -16.07 -5.23 2.46
CA LEU A 93 -17.35 -5.54 3.11
C LEU A 93 -17.17 -5.79 4.61
N GLN A 94 -16.20 -6.61 4.99
CA GLN A 94 -15.92 -6.90 6.41
C GLN A 94 -15.59 -5.63 7.19
N THR A 95 -14.71 -4.81 6.62
CA THR A 95 -14.29 -3.54 7.24
C THR A 95 -15.45 -2.55 7.30
N TRP A 96 -16.29 -2.50 6.26
CA TRP A 96 -17.47 -1.65 6.20
C TRP A 96 -18.51 -2.05 7.25
N VAL A 97 -18.80 -3.35 7.39
CA VAL A 97 -19.74 -3.87 8.41
C VAL A 97 -19.23 -3.57 9.81
N LEU A 98 -17.94 -3.75 10.07
CA LEU A 98 -17.32 -3.40 11.34
C LEU A 98 -17.48 -1.90 11.65
N ALA A 99 -17.30 -1.04 10.66
CA ALA A 99 -17.50 0.39 10.84
C ALA A 99 -18.98 0.77 10.99
N ALA A 100 -19.88 0.14 10.25
CA ALA A 100 -21.32 0.41 10.29
C ALA A 100 -22.00 -0.15 11.55
N GLY A 101 -21.45 -1.23 12.13
CA GLY A 101 -22.10 -2.02 13.18
C GLY A 101 -23.26 -2.88 12.68
N LYS A 102 -23.52 -2.90 11.37
CA LYS A 102 -24.62 -3.67 10.75
C LYS A 102 -24.30 -4.09 9.33
N LYS A 103 -25.05 -5.08 8.82
CA LYS A 103 -25.02 -5.44 7.41
C LYS A 103 -25.55 -4.28 6.55
N PRO A 104 -24.99 -4.04 5.36
CA PRO A 104 -25.54 -3.04 4.44
C PRO A 104 -26.89 -3.49 3.91
N ASP A 105 -27.87 -2.58 3.93
CA ASP A 105 -29.17 -2.80 3.29
C ASP A 105 -29.03 -2.89 1.76
N ARG A 106 -28.00 -2.19 1.22
CA ARG A 106 -27.68 -2.14 -0.21
C ARG A 106 -26.18 -2.31 -0.47
N MET A 107 -25.82 -3.47 -1.01
CA MET A 107 -24.45 -3.87 -1.30
C MET A 107 -23.78 -3.06 -2.41
N ASP A 108 -24.57 -2.47 -3.31
CA ASP A 108 -24.11 -1.62 -4.41
C ASP A 108 -23.75 -0.18 -3.95
N ARG A 109 -24.19 0.23 -2.76
CA ARG A 109 -24.08 1.63 -2.26
C ARG A 109 -23.33 1.75 -0.94
N MET A 110 -22.26 0.98 -0.75
CA MET A 110 -21.43 1.07 0.45
C MET A 110 -20.51 2.31 0.42
N SER A 111 -20.92 3.36 1.12
CA SER A 111 -20.15 4.62 1.23
C SER A 111 -18.99 4.50 2.22
N THR A 112 -17.85 5.09 1.88
CA THR A 112 -16.69 5.24 2.81
C THR A 112 -16.93 6.31 3.88
N LYS A 113 -18.01 7.09 3.78
CA LYS A 113 -18.40 8.02 4.85
C LYS A 113 -18.64 7.32 6.19
N VAL A 114 -18.96 6.02 6.17
CA VAL A 114 -19.18 5.23 7.38
C VAL A 114 -17.97 5.19 8.31
N PHE A 115 -16.76 5.44 7.81
CA PHE A 115 -15.52 5.45 8.59
C PHE A 115 -15.22 6.81 9.24
N LYS A 116 -15.82 7.90 8.76
CA LYS A 116 -15.51 9.26 9.23
C LYS A 116 -15.85 9.42 10.72
N GLY A 117 -14.96 10.12 11.43
CA GLY A 117 -15.13 10.42 12.86
C GLY A 117 -14.95 9.22 13.79
N LYS A 118 -14.60 8.04 13.27
CA LYS A 118 -14.45 6.82 14.06
C LYS A 118 -12.99 6.44 14.26
N VAL A 119 -12.74 5.82 15.41
CA VAL A 119 -11.46 5.20 15.76
C VAL A 119 -11.60 3.68 15.71
N PHE A 120 -10.57 3.03 15.19
CA PHE A 120 -10.50 1.60 15.02
C PHE A 120 -9.22 1.04 15.63
N LEU A 121 -9.31 -0.17 16.17
CA LEU A 121 -8.12 -0.98 16.42
C LEU A 121 -7.76 -1.70 15.12
N ALA A 122 -6.58 -1.44 14.58
CA ALA A 122 -6.08 -2.00 13.33
C ALA A 122 -4.88 -2.91 13.56
N GLU A 123 -4.79 -4.00 12.79
CA GLU A 123 -3.59 -4.84 12.73
C GLU A 123 -2.69 -4.33 11.60
N ILE A 124 -1.50 -3.83 11.94
CA ILE A 124 -0.47 -3.40 11.00
C ILE A 124 0.52 -4.54 10.77
N ARG A 125 0.95 -4.70 9.52
CA ARG A 125 2.01 -5.65 9.13
C ARG A 125 2.97 -5.02 8.14
N THR A 126 4.17 -5.57 8.09
CA THR A 126 5.16 -5.28 7.05
C THR A 126 4.90 -6.13 5.82
N VAL A 127 4.96 -5.52 4.64
CA VAL A 127 4.93 -6.23 3.36
C VAL A 127 6.35 -6.62 2.98
N THR A 128 6.68 -7.88 3.22
CA THR A 128 8.01 -8.45 2.96
C THR A 128 8.12 -9.15 1.62
N LYS A 129 6.99 -9.47 0.96
CA LYS A 129 6.97 -10.19 -0.31
C LYS A 129 6.34 -9.37 -1.44
N ASN A 130 6.78 -9.61 -2.67
CA ASN A 130 6.18 -9.03 -3.86
C ASN A 130 5.01 -9.90 -4.38
N ALA A 131 4.42 -9.51 -5.52
CA ALA A 131 3.28 -10.23 -6.10
C ALA A 131 3.68 -11.62 -6.64
N GLN A 132 4.95 -11.80 -6.99
CA GLN A 132 5.58 -13.05 -7.43
C GLN A 132 5.96 -13.95 -6.25
N GLY A 133 5.78 -13.50 -5.00
CA GLY A 133 6.10 -14.25 -3.79
C GLY A 133 7.57 -14.13 -3.34
N TRP A 134 8.39 -13.34 -4.03
CA TRP A 134 9.79 -13.16 -3.72
C TRP A 134 9.96 -12.15 -2.59
N GLU A 135 11.05 -12.29 -1.84
CA GLU A 135 11.39 -11.36 -0.77
C GLU A 135 11.73 -9.97 -1.31
N ARG A 136 11.31 -8.95 -0.57
CA ARG A 136 11.63 -7.55 -0.85
C ARG A 136 12.89 -7.18 -0.06
N PRO A 137 13.84 -6.47 -0.70
CA PRO A 137 14.91 -5.78 0.03
C PRO A 137 14.33 -4.97 1.18
N VAL A 138 15.04 -4.92 2.32
CA VAL A 138 14.59 -4.23 3.54
C VAL A 138 14.19 -2.78 3.25
N GLU A 139 14.97 -2.11 2.40
CA GLU A 139 14.74 -0.74 1.96
C GLU A 139 13.44 -0.54 1.19
N LEU A 140 12.87 -1.59 0.57
CA LEU A 140 11.62 -1.53 -0.19
C LEU A 140 10.41 -2.10 0.58
N GLN A 141 10.60 -2.42 1.86
CA GLN A 141 9.52 -2.88 2.72
C GLN A 141 8.67 -1.70 3.17
N TYR A 142 7.37 -1.95 3.35
CA TYR A 142 6.45 -0.92 3.77
C TYR A 142 5.35 -1.49 4.68
N SER A 143 4.75 -0.61 5.46
CA SER A 143 3.69 -0.96 6.41
C SER A 143 2.32 -0.82 5.79
N VAL A 144 1.45 -1.80 6.04
CA VAL A 144 0.04 -1.77 5.63
C VAL A 144 -0.86 -2.26 6.74
N ILE A 145 -2.11 -1.82 6.71
CA ILE A 145 -3.14 -2.43 7.53
C ILE A 145 -3.52 -3.78 6.92
N LYS A 146 -3.39 -4.85 7.70
CA LYS A 146 -3.88 -6.19 7.35
C LYS A 146 -5.42 -6.23 7.37
N GLY A 147 -6.01 -5.73 8.45
CA GLY A 147 -7.44 -5.57 8.66
C GLY A 147 -7.77 -4.72 9.89
N LEU A 148 -9.01 -4.25 9.99
CA LEU A 148 -9.55 -3.65 11.22
C LEU A 148 -10.09 -4.75 12.12
N ILE A 149 -9.78 -4.67 13.42
CA ILE A 149 -10.14 -5.67 14.44
C ILE A 149 -11.48 -5.31 15.10
N ARG A 150 -11.61 -4.07 15.57
CA ARG A 150 -12.85 -3.56 16.18
C ARG A 150 -12.94 -2.04 16.10
N ARG A 151 -14.16 -1.51 16.21
CA ARG A 151 -14.44 -0.08 16.36
C ARG A 151 -14.32 0.29 17.85
N LEU A 152 -13.62 1.39 18.17
CA LEU A 152 -13.40 1.85 19.54
C LEU A 152 -14.33 2.99 19.96
N THR A 153 -14.83 3.76 19.00
CA THR A 153 -15.80 4.85 19.23
C THR A 153 -17.22 4.42 18.88
N ASN A 154 -18.21 4.86 19.66
CA ASN A 154 -19.63 4.57 19.40
C ASN A 154 -20.18 5.27 18.15
#